data_AF-A0A1N7LK99-F1
#
_entry.id   AF-A0A1N7LK99-F1
#
_cell.length_a   1.000
_cell.length_b   1.000
_cell.length_c   1.000
_cell.angle_alpha   90.00
_cell.angle_beta   90.00
_cell.angle_gamma   90.00
#
_symmetry.space_group_name_H-M   'P 1'
#
loop_
_entity.id
_entity.type
_entity.pdbx_description
1 polymer ?
#
loop_
_entity_poly.entity_id
_entity_poly.type
_entity_poly.pdbx_seq_one_letter_code
_entity_poly.pdbx_strand_id
1 'polypeptide(L)'
;MENLTPKEVDYAIAKERVNQMKKFYTSLALFILVFAIYAARKYYKTGEIAFLDFNNFSAIFWIWGFILALKAFKLFILNQSWERKMMNKELNK
;
A
#
# COMPACT_ATOMS: atom_id res chain seq x y z
N MET A 1 -34.58 -7.35 8.58
CA MET A 1 -33.22 -6.92 8.20
C MET A 1 -33.28 -5.41 8.07
N GLU A 2 -32.56 -4.67 8.91
CA GLU A 2 -32.56 -3.20 8.83
C GLU A 2 -32.08 -2.76 7.45
N ASN A 3 -32.91 -1.98 6.76
CA ASN A 3 -32.52 -1.35 5.50
C ASN A 3 -31.55 -0.22 5.83
N LEU A 4 -30.25 -0.48 5.70
CA LEU A 4 -29.22 0.54 5.81
C LEU A 4 -29.53 1.67 4.83
N THR A 5 -29.57 2.91 5.33
CA THR A 5 -29.82 4.05 4.46
C THR A 5 -28.63 4.24 3.51
N PRO A 6 -28.82 4.77 2.29
CA PRO A 6 -27.73 4.97 1.33
C PRO A 6 -26.54 5.75 1.91
N LYS A 7 -26.81 6.70 2.82
CA LYS A 7 -25.80 7.49 3.53
C LYS A 7 -24.93 6.66 4.48
N GLU A 8 -25.51 5.70 5.18
CA GLU A 8 -24.77 4.83 6.11
C GLU A 8 -23.85 3.86 5.37
N VAL A 9 -24.31 3.35 4.23
CA VAL A 9 -23.50 2.50 3.34
C VAL A 9 -22.31 3.28 2.77
N ASP A 10 -22.55 4.49 2.25
CA ASP A 10 -21.47 5.34 1.74
C ASP A 10 -20.46 5.73 2.83
N TYR A 11 -20.94 6.03 4.05
CA TYR A 11 -20.08 6.32 5.18
C TYR A 11 -19.23 5.11 5.60
N ALA A 12 -19.83 3.91 5.65
CA ALA A 12 -19.11 2.68 5.97
C ALA A 12 -17.97 2.40 4.96
N ILE A 13 -18.24 2.56 3.67
CA ILE A 13 -17.25 2.39 2.60
C ILE A 13 -16.13 3.44 2.72
N ALA A 14 -16.47 4.71 2.95
CA ALA A 14 -15.49 5.77 3.13
C ALA A 14 -14.60 5.53 4.36
N LYS A 15 -15.20 5.10 5.48
CA LYS A 15 -14.48 4.77 6.72
C LYS A 15 -13.51 3.61 6.51
N GLU A 16 -13.93 2.57 5.81
CA GLU A 16 -13.07 1.42 5.51
C GLU A 16 -11.88 1.82 4.63
N ARG A 17 -12.10 2.66 3.62
CA ARG A 17 -11.02 3.20 2.78
C ARG A 17 -10.00 4.01 3.56
N VAL A 18 -10.45 4.91 4.43
CA VAL A 18 -9.55 5.69 5.29
C VAL A 18 -8.72 4.76 6.18
N ASN A 19 -9.33 3.70 6.72
CA ASN A 19 -8.62 2.73 7.52
C ASN A 19 -7.57 1.95 6.71
N GLN A 20 -7.89 1.54 5.48
CA GLN A 20 -6.95 0.89 4.57
C GLN A 20 -5.78 1.83 4.20
N MET A 21 -6.06 3.10 3.91
CA MET A 21 -5.04 4.13 3.67
C MET A 21 -4.11 4.28 4.86
N LYS A 22 -4.66 4.43 6.07
CA LYS A 22 -3.86 4.56 7.30
C LYS A 22 -2.92 3.36 7.47
N LYS A 23 -3.42 2.14 7.32
CA LYS A 23 -2.60 0.91 7.40
C LYS A 23 -1.50 0.89 6.35
N PHE A 24 -1.81 1.28 5.11
CA PHE A 24 -0.82 1.38 4.03
C PHE A 24 0.28 2.41 4.38
N TYR A 25 -0.09 3.63 4.77
CA TYR A 25 0.88 4.67 5.15
C TYR A 25 1.75 4.25 6.33
N THR A 26 1.21 3.59 7.35
CA THR A 26 2.01 3.04 8.44
C THR A 26 3.02 2.02 7.93
N SER A 27 2.62 1.09 7.06
CA SER A 27 3.54 0.10 6.48
C SER A 27 4.61 0.73 5.58
N LEU A 28 4.25 1.77 4.82
CA LEU A 28 5.18 2.51 3.97
C LEU A 28 6.17 3.33 4.80
N ALA A 29 5.71 4.00 5.85
CA ALA A 29 6.57 4.77 6.75
C ALA A 29 7.60 3.86 7.45
N LEU A 30 7.16 2.70 7.94
CA LEU A 30 8.07 1.70 8.52
C LEU A 30 9.09 1.19 7.50
N PHE A 31 8.65 0.90 6.27
CA PHE A 31 9.56 0.50 5.20
C PHE A 31 10.61 1.58 4.93
N ILE A 32 10.21 2.84 4.75
CA ILE A 32 11.11 3.97 4.50
C ILE A 32 12.09 4.14 5.66
N LEU A 33 11.62 4.04 6.91
CA LEU A 33 12.46 4.17 8.09
C LEU A 33 13.54 3.07 8.14
N VAL A 34 13.14 1.81 7.99
CA VAL A 34 14.07 0.66 8.01
C VAL A 34 15.05 0.74 6.84
N PHE A 35 14.55 1.09 5.66
CA PHE A 35 15.35 1.29 4.46
C PHE A 35 16.39 2.40 4.66
N ALA A 36 15.99 3.55 5.21
CA ALA A 36 16.88 4.68 5.47
C ALA A 36 17.98 4.32 6.47
N ILE A 37 17.64 3.63 7.57
CA ILE A 37 18.61 3.19 8.57
C ILE A 37 19.61 2.20 7.96
N TYR A 38 19.13 1.24 7.17
CA TYR A 38 19.98 0.27 6.49
C TYR A 38 20.92 0.93 5.48
N ALA A 39 20.37 1.82 4.64
CA ALA A 39 21.13 2.57 3.65
C ALA A 39 22.19 3.46 4.30
N ALA A 40 21.84 4.18 5.36
CA ALA A 40 22.77 5.00 6.12
C ALA A 40 23.90 4.15 6.72
N ARG A 41 23.58 3.01 7.35
CA ARG A 41 24.60 2.10 7.91
C ARG A 41 25.54 1.55 6.85
N LYS A 42 25.03 1.18 5.68
CA LYS A 42 25.86 0.72 4.56
C LYS A 42 26.79 1.84 4.11
N TYR A 43 26.26 3.03 3.88
CA TYR A 43 27.03 4.22 3.50
C TYR A 43 28.15 4.54 4.50
N TYR A 44 27.88 4.52 5.80
CA TYR A 44 28.91 4.73 6.83
C TYR A 44 30.04 3.67 6.81
N LYS A 45 29.75 2.44 6.37
CA LYS A 45 30.74 1.34 6.36
C LYS A 45 31.55 1.29 5.07
N THR A 46 30.93 1.52 3.92
CA THR A 46 31.59 1.37 2.61
C THR A 46 31.96 2.70 1.96
N GLY A 47 31.42 3.83 2.43
CA GLY A 47 31.61 5.15 1.79
C GLY A 47 30.89 5.30 0.44
N GLU A 48 30.32 4.21 -0.07
CA GLU A 48 29.67 4.14 -1.38
C GLU A 48 28.16 4.38 -1.28
N ILE A 49 27.67 5.19 -2.22
CA ILE A 49 26.26 5.52 -2.49
C ILE A 49 25.64 4.42 -3.37
N ALA A 50 26.28 3.26 -3.52
CA ALA A 50 25.75 2.11 -4.26
C ALA A 50 24.62 1.41 -3.48
N PHE A 51 23.51 2.11 -3.31
CA PHE A 51 22.27 1.58 -2.74
C PHE A 51 21.41 0.86 -3.77
N LEU A 52 21.72 1.00 -5.07
CA LEU A 52 21.00 0.32 -6.15
C LEU A 52 21.72 -0.91 -6.70
N ASP A 53 22.89 -1.25 -6.16
CA ASP A 53 23.59 -2.46 -6.56
C ASP A 53 22.80 -3.70 -6.14
N PHE A 54 22.14 -4.32 -7.12
CA PHE A 54 21.41 -5.58 -7.01
C PHE A 54 22.26 -6.72 -6.41
N ASN A 55 23.59 -6.60 -6.49
CA ASN A 55 24.50 -7.62 -6.00
C ASN A 55 24.62 -7.64 -4.46
N ASN A 56 24.31 -6.52 -3.79
CA ASN A 56 24.38 -6.37 -2.33
C ASN A 56 23.07 -5.87 -1.71
N PHE A 57 22.15 -5.32 -2.50
CA PHE A 57 20.85 -4.92 -2.01
C PHE A 57 20.00 -6.15 -1.74
N SER A 58 19.75 -6.44 -0.46
CA SER A 58 19.06 -7.65 -0.03
C SER A 58 17.72 -7.76 -0.76
N ALA A 59 17.54 -8.81 -1.58
CA ALA A 59 16.34 -9.06 -2.39
C ALA A 59 15.02 -8.91 -1.61
N ILE A 60 15.10 -9.05 -0.28
CA ILE A 60 14.02 -8.79 0.66
C ILE A 60 13.43 -7.37 0.55
N PHE A 61 14.25 -6.32 0.36
CA PHE A 61 13.75 -4.94 0.22
C PHE A 61 13.05 -4.74 -1.13
N TRP A 62 13.54 -5.38 -2.19
CA TRP A 62 12.89 -5.37 -3.50
C TRP A 62 11.52 -6.05 -3.45
N ILE A 63 11.46 -7.26 -2.87
CA ILE A 63 10.19 -7.99 -2.69
C ILE A 63 9.23 -7.18 -1.81
N TRP A 64 9.71 -6.63 -0.70
CA TRP A 64 8.88 -5.89 0.23
C TRP A 64 8.37 -4.57 -0.38
N GLY A 65 9.23 -3.85 -1.10
CA GLY A 65 8.86 -2.67 -1.87
C GLY A 65 7.87 -2.98 -2.98
N PHE A 66 8.03 -4.11 -3.69
CA PHE A 66 7.10 -4.56 -4.71
C PHE A 66 5.71 -4.88 -4.15
N ILE A 67 5.64 -5.54 -2.98
CA ILE A 67 4.37 -5.78 -2.28
C ILE A 67 3.70 -4.46 -1.91
N LEU A 68 4.46 -3.46 -1.45
CA LEU A 68 3.90 -2.12 -1.18
C LEU A 68 3.41 -1.43 -2.45
N ALA A 69 4.12 -1.56 -3.57
CA ALA A 69 3.70 -1.02 -4.86
C ALA A 69 2.37 -1.65 -5.33
N LEU A 70 2.20 -2.97 -5.20
CA LEU A 70 0.94 -3.64 -5.49
C LEU A 70 -0.20 -3.15 -4.59
N LYS A 71 0.07 -2.96 -3.29
CA LYS A 71 -0.91 -2.40 -2.35
C LYS A 71 -1.30 -0.97 -2.74
N ALA A 72 -0.33 -0.14 -3.11
CA ALA A 72 -0.57 1.22 -3.57
C ALA A 72 -1.41 1.22 -4.86
N PHE A 73 -1.06 0.38 -5.84
CA PHE A 73 -1.82 0.26 -7.08
C PHE A 73 -3.27 -0.11 -6.81
N LYS A 74 -3.51 -1.12 -5.95
CA LYS A 74 -4.87 -1.49 -5.56
C LYS A 74 -5.61 -0.34 -4.86
N LEU A 75 -4.93 0.41 -4.00
CA LEU A 75 -5.57 1.41 -3.16
C LEU A 75 -5.89 2.72 -3.92
N PHE A 76 -5.00 3.13 -4.83
CA PHE A 76 -5.11 4.38 -5.59
C PHE A 76 -5.69 4.21 -7.00
N ILE A 77 -5.36 3.13 -7.71
CA ILE A 77 -5.80 2.92 -9.10
C ILE A 77 -7.12 2.16 -9.18
N LEU A 78 -7.31 1.10 -8.38
CA LEU A 78 -8.60 0.43 -8.24
C LEU A 78 -9.50 1.26 -7.29
N ASN A 79 -10.01 2.38 -7.81
CA ASN A 79 -10.86 3.29 -7.04
C ASN A 79 -12.22 2.66 -6.68
N GLN A 80 -12.94 3.24 -5.70
CA GLN A 80 -14.26 2.83 -5.23
C GLN A 80 -15.26 2.72 -6.37
N SER A 81 -15.16 3.58 -7.39
CA SER A 81 -16.00 3.54 -8.57
C SER A 81 -15.82 2.26 -9.39
N TRP A 82 -14.59 1.75 -9.49
CA TRP A 82 -14.31 0.47 -10.14
C TRP A 82 -14.83 -0.70 -9.32
N GLU A 83 -14.59 -0.71 -8.01
CA GLU A 83 -15.10 -1.76 -7.10
C GLU A 83 -16.63 -1.80 -7.10
N ARG A 84 -17.30 -0.65 -6.99
CA ARG A 84 -18.77 -0.57 -7.08
C ARG A 84 -19.30 -1.06 -8.42
N LYS A 85 -18.63 -0.71 -9.52
CA LYS A 85 -19.02 -1.12 -10.87
C LYS A 85 -18.89 -2.63 -11.05
N MET A 86 -17.84 -3.24 -10.50
CA MET A 86 -17.65 -4.69 -10.58
C MET A 86 -18.65 -5.44 -9.70
N MET A 87 -18.90 -4.96 -8.48
CA MET A 87 -19.91 -5.51 -7.58
C MET A 87 -21.32 -5.46 -8.20
N ASN A 88 -21.73 -4.32 -8.76
CA ASN A 88 -23.02 -4.20 -9.45
C ASN A 88 -23.12 -5.10 -10.70
N LYS A 89 -21.99 -5.42 -11.34
CA LYS A 89 -21.94 -6.30 -12.51
C LYS A 89 -22.13 -7.77 -12.14
N GLU A 90 -21.60 -8.20 -11.00
CA GLU A 90 -21.79 -9.57 -10.48
C GLU A 90 -23.18 -9.74 -9.84
N LEU A 91 -23.73 -8.70 -9.20
CA LEU A 91 -25.07 -8.76 -8.60
C LEU A 91 -26.23 -8.69 -9.61
N ASN A 92 -26.00 -8.11 -10.79
CA ASN A 92 -26.98 -8.06 -11.90
C ASN A 92 -26.76 -9.19 -12.93
N LYS A 93 -25.96 -10.20 -12.60
CA LYS A 93 -25.74 -11.41 -13.38
C LYS A 93 -26.58 -12.55 -12.81
#